data_AF-A0A1D6GTP7-F1
#
_entry.id   AF-A0A1D6GTP7-F1
#
_cell.length_a   1.000
_cell.length_b   1.000
_cell.length_c   1.000
_cell.angle_alpha   90.00
_cell.angle_beta   90.00
_cell.angle_gamma   90.00
#
_symmetry.space_group_name_H-M   'P 1'
#
loop_
_entity.id
_entity.type
_entity.pdbx_description
1 polymer ?
#
loop_
_entity_poly.entity_id
_entity_poly.type
_entity_poly.pdbx_seq_one_letter_code
_entity_poly.pdbx_strand_id
1 'polypeptide(L)'
;MDAYRFSISWSRIFPNGTGEPNEEGLNYYNSLINTLLDKGIQPYVTLFHWDLPQALEDRYGGWLNSQIVDDFVHYASTCFKEFGDRVKHWITFNEPHNFAIEGYDLGIQAPGRCSILSHIFCREGKSSTEPYVVAHNILLAHAGAFHTYKQHFKKEQGGIIGIALDSKWYEPLSDVDEDTEAAARAMDFELG
;
A
#
# COMPACT_ATOMS: atom_id res chain seq x y z
N MET A 1 25.77 1.67 -2.56
CA MET A 1 24.39 1.20 -2.34
C MET A 1 23.81 0.97 -3.71
N ASP A 2 23.36 -0.24 -4.01
CA ASP A 2 23.04 -0.64 -5.39
C ASP A 2 21.59 -0.33 -5.77
N ALA A 3 20.72 -0.17 -4.76
CA ALA A 3 19.31 0.14 -4.93
C ALA A 3 18.83 1.12 -3.86
N TYR A 4 17.84 1.93 -4.20
CA TYR A 4 17.14 2.81 -3.26
C TYR A 4 15.64 2.58 -3.34
N ARG A 5 15.06 2.17 -2.22
CA ARG A 5 13.61 1.99 -2.08
C ARG A 5 12.99 3.30 -1.58
N PHE A 6 12.04 3.83 -2.34
CA PHE A 6 11.26 5.01 -1.95
C PHE A 6 9.79 4.85 -2.37
N SER A 7 8.91 5.69 -1.84
CA SER A 7 7.50 5.73 -2.26
C SER A 7 7.17 6.96 -3.09
N ILE A 8 6.19 6.81 -3.98
CA ILE A 8 5.53 7.92 -4.66
C ILE A 8 4.34 8.34 -3.81
N SER A 9 4.22 9.65 -3.59
CA SER A 9 3.13 10.22 -2.82
C SER A 9 1.89 10.33 -3.71
N TRP A 10 0.85 9.57 -3.43
CA TRP A 10 -0.37 9.57 -4.25
C TRP A 10 -0.97 10.97 -4.30
N SER A 11 -1.14 11.65 -3.17
CA SER A 11 -1.69 13.01 -3.11
C SER A 11 -0.82 14.05 -3.82
N ARG A 12 0.48 13.79 -4.03
CA ARG A 12 1.34 14.67 -4.84
C ARG A 12 1.09 14.50 -6.33
N ILE A 13 0.81 13.28 -6.79
CA ILE A 13 0.48 13.00 -8.20
C ILE A 13 -0.98 13.38 -8.48
N PHE A 14 -1.91 13.01 -7.61
CA PHE A 14 -3.32 13.35 -7.72
C PHE A 14 -3.79 14.07 -6.44
N PRO A 15 -3.77 15.41 -6.40
CA PRO A 15 -4.19 16.18 -5.22
C PRO A 15 -5.62 15.87 -4.76
N ASN A 16 -6.52 15.57 -5.70
CA ASN A 16 -7.90 15.17 -5.42
C ASN A 16 -8.10 13.65 -5.42
N GLY A 17 -7.01 12.88 -5.39
CA GLY A 17 -6.93 11.42 -5.44
C GLY A 17 -7.15 10.77 -6.81
N THR A 18 -7.84 11.46 -7.72
CA THR A 18 -8.13 11.00 -9.08
C THR A 18 -8.23 12.21 -10.02
N GLY A 19 -8.42 11.98 -11.32
CA GLY A 19 -8.55 13.04 -12.34
C GLY A 19 -7.26 13.27 -13.10
N GLU A 20 -6.87 14.54 -13.30
CA GLU A 20 -5.63 14.89 -14.01
C GLU A 20 -4.42 14.89 -13.05
N PRO A 21 -3.27 14.36 -13.48
CA PRO A 21 -2.07 14.34 -12.66
C PRO A 21 -1.44 15.73 -12.54
N ASN A 22 -0.81 15.98 -11.40
CA ASN A 22 -0.02 17.17 -11.14
C ASN A 22 1.37 17.05 -11.79
N GLU A 23 1.61 17.82 -12.85
CA GLU A 23 2.87 17.83 -13.60
C GLU A 23 4.10 18.10 -12.72
N GLU A 24 4.02 18.99 -11.74
CA GLU A 24 5.15 19.27 -10.84
C GLU A 24 5.49 18.05 -9.97
N GLY A 25 4.47 17.30 -9.55
CA GLY A 25 4.62 16.04 -8.82
C GLY A 25 5.33 15.00 -9.67
N LEU A 26 4.93 14.85 -10.93
CA LEU A 26 5.60 13.96 -11.90
C LEU A 26 7.06 14.37 -12.14
N ASN A 27 7.31 15.66 -12.33
CA ASN A 27 8.65 16.20 -12.58
C ASN A 27 9.60 15.98 -11.40
N TYR A 28 9.10 16.06 -10.16
CA TYR A 28 9.88 15.74 -8.98
C TYR A 28 10.38 14.28 -9.00
N TYR A 29 9.49 13.30 -9.21
CA TYR A 29 9.87 11.90 -9.23
C TYR A 29 10.72 11.54 -10.43
N ASN A 30 10.47 12.15 -11.60
CA ASN A 30 11.35 12.03 -12.76
C ASN A 30 12.78 12.49 -12.44
N SER A 31 12.94 13.64 -11.78
CA SER A 31 14.24 14.17 -11.39
C SER A 31 14.95 13.25 -10.40
N LEU A 32 14.23 12.72 -9.41
CA LEU A 32 14.76 11.76 -8.44
C LEU A 32 15.23 10.48 -9.13
N ILE A 33 14.38 9.88 -9.97
CA ILE A 33 14.68 8.63 -10.69
C ILE A 33 15.89 8.81 -11.61
N ASN A 34 15.94 9.89 -12.38
CA ASN A 34 17.09 10.19 -13.25
C ASN A 34 18.37 10.33 -12.43
N THR A 35 18.31 11.08 -11.32
CA THR A 35 19.48 11.28 -10.44
C THR A 35 19.97 9.96 -9.84
N LEU A 36 19.07 9.05 -9.45
CA LEU A 36 19.45 7.73 -8.94
C LEU A 36 20.17 6.91 -10.01
N LEU A 37 19.62 6.88 -11.23
CA LEU A 37 20.19 6.13 -12.35
C LEU A 37 21.54 6.70 -12.81
N ASP A 38 21.70 8.03 -12.82
CA ASP A 38 22.98 8.70 -13.10
C ASP A 38 24.07 8.33 -12.10
N LYS A 39 23.67 7.92 -10.88
CA LYS A 39 24.57 7.40 -9.83
C LYS A 39 24.69 5.87 -9.82
N GLY A 40 24.07 5.19 -10.79
CA GLY A 40 24.06 3.73 -10.87
C GLY A 40 23.22 3.05 -9.78
N ILE A 41 22.28 3.77 -9.16
CA ILE A 41 21.42 3.26 -8.09
C ILE A 41 20.06 2.88 -8.68
N GLN A 42 19.64 1.63 -8.48
CA GLN A 42 18.37 1.12 -9.00
C GLN A 42 17.18 1.63 -8.17
N PRO A 43 16.16 2.25 -8.79
CA PRO A 43 14.96 2.67 -8.07
C PRO A 43 14.03 1.48 -7.82
N TYR A 44 13.70 1.26 -6.55
CA TYR A 44 12.66 0.33 -6.10
C TYR A 44 11.48 1.14 -5.58
N VAL A 45 10.38 1.16 -6.33
CA VAL A 45 9.31 2.13 -6.10
C VAL A 45 8.12 1.47 -5.42
N THR A 46 7.75 1.98 -4.25
CA THR A 46 6.49 1.67 -3.58
C THR A 46 5.41 2.65 -4.02
N LEU A 47 4.27 2.14 -4.50
CA LEU A 47 3.16 2.97 -4.99
C LEU A 47 2.31 3.53 -3.85
N PHE A 48 2.01 2.73 -2.83
CA PHE A 48 1.27 3.16 -1.65
C PHE A 48 2.03 2.86 -0.37
N HIS A 49 2.26 3.90 0.43
CA HIS A 49 2.91 3.81 1.73
C HIS A 49 2.11 4.60 2.76
N TRP A 50 0.84 4.23 2.91
CA TRP A 50 -0.11 4.74 3.90
C TRP A 50 -0.46 6.22 3.70
N ASP A 51 -0.30 6.71 2.47
CA ASP A 51 -0.35 8.11 2.10
C ASP A 51 -1.60 8.46 1.27
N LEU A 52 -2.73 7.88 1.67
CA LEU A 52 -4.02 8.04 0.98
C LEU A 52 -4.36 9.55 0.85
N PRO A 53 -4.75 10.03 -0.34
CA PRO A 53 -5.25 11.38 -0.51
C PRO A 53 -6.51 11.61 0.33
N GLN A 54 -6.49 12.62 1.21
CA GLN A 54 -7.62 12.95 2.08
C GLN A 54 -8.92 13.16 1.29
N ALA A 55 -8.83 13.65 0.05
CA ALA A 55 -9.99 13.83 -0.84
C ALA A 55 -10.77 12.52 -1.12
N LEU A 56 -10.11 11.35 -1.09
CA LEU A 56 -10.78 10.04 -1.25
C LEU A 56 -11.36 9.54 0.07
N GLU A 57 -10.65 9.79 1.18
CA GLU A 57 -11.17 9.53 2.53
C GLU A 57 -12.46 10.32 2.77
N ASP A 58 -12.46 11.63 2.48
CA ASP A 58 -13.63 12.50 2.65
C ASP A 58 -14.79 12.14 1.70
N ARG A 59 -14.47 11.69 0.49
CA ARG A 59 -15.49 11.41 -0.55
C ARG A 59 -16.28 10.15 -0.25
N TYR A 60 -15.61 9.09 0.18
CA TYR A 60 -16.26 7.78 0.32
C TYR A 60 -15.70 6.90 1.44
N GLY A 61 -14.79 7.40 2.29
CA GLY A 61 -14.16 6.63 3.36
C GLY A 61 -12.95 5.81 2.91
N GLY A 62 -12.30 6.22 1.81
CA GLY A 62 -11.03 5.65 1.38
C GLY A 62 -11.08 4.13 1.21
N TRP A 63 -10.21 3.42 1.95
CA TRP A 63 -10.08 1.97 1.86
C TRP A 63 -11.28 1.17 2.36
N LEU A 64 -12.27 1.81 3.00
CA LEU A 64 -13.53 1.16 3.38
C LEU A 64 -14.51 1.02 2.20
N ASN A 65 -14.25 1.68 1.07
CA ASN A 65 -15.12 1.66 -0.10
C ASN A 65 -14.46 0.98 -1.29
N SER A 66 -15.18 0.12 -2.00
CA SER A 66 -14.64 -0.62 -3.15
C SER A 66 -14.22 0.28 -4.32
N GLN A 67 -14.71 1.52 -4.41
CA GLN A 67 -14.29 2.49 -5.44
C GLN A 67 -12.79 2.78 -5.39
N ILE A 68 -12.15 2.62 -4.22
CA ILE A 68 -10.70 2.84 -4.05
C ILE A 68 -9.85 1.93 -4.94
N VAL A 69 -10.37 0.76 -5.31
CA VAL A 69 -9.69 -0.21 -6.16
C VAL A 69 -9.41 0.42 -7.53
N ASP A 70 -10.43 1.01 -8.15
CA ASP A 70 -10.29 1.63 -9.48
C ASP A 70 -9.42 2.89 -9.43
N ASP A 71 -9.59 3.71 -8.38
CA ASP A 71 -8.78 4.92 -8.20
C ASP A 71 -7.29 4.57 -7.99
N PHE A 72 -7.00 3.53 -7.22
CA PHE A 72 -5.63 3.04 -7.04
C PHE A 72 -5.04 2.48 -8.34
N VAL A 73 -5.82 1.69 -9.09
CA VAL A 73 -5.37 1.14 -10.39
C VAL A 73 -5.08 2.26 -11.39
N HIS A 74 -5.91 3.31 -11.41
CA HIS A 74 -5.68 4.49 -12.24
C HIS A 74 -4.39 5.22 -11.86
N TYR A 75 -4.17 5.44 -10.56
CA TYR A 75 -2.93 6.02 -10.03
C TYR A 75 -1.70 5.19 -10.37
N ALA A 76 -1.75 3.87 -10.14
CA ALA A 76 -0.67 2.95 -10.46
C ALA A 76 -0.36 2.94 -11.97
N SER A 77 -1.39 2.91 -12.82
CA SER A 77 -1.26 2.96 -14.28
C SER A 77 -0.56 4.25 -14.74
N THR A 78 -0.89 5.39 -14.12
CA THR A 78 -0.20 6.66 -14.36
C THR A 78 1.28 6.57 -13.99
N CYS A 79 1.62 6.03 -12.81
CA CYS A 79 3.00 5.82 -12.42
C CYS A 79 3.77 4.89 -13.38
N PHE A 80 3.12 3.82 -13.87
CA PHE A 80 3.73 2.93 -14.86
C PHE A 80 4.01 3.63 -16.18
N LYS A 81 3.09 4.46 -16.67
CA LYS A 81 3.28 5.25 -17.90
C LYS A 81 4.43 6.24 -17.76
N GLU A 82 4.45 6.98 -16.67
CA GLU A 82 5.37 8.11 -16.48
C GLU A 82 6.79 7.68 -16.11
N PHE A 83 6.94 6.57 -15.39
CA PHE A 83 8.22 6.19 -14.80
C PHE A 83 8.71 4.80 -15.19
N GLY A 84 7.85 3.96 -15.76
CA GLY A 84 8.16 2.54 -16.00
C GLY A 84 9.17 2.29 -17.13
N ASP A 85 9.47 3.31 -17.94
CA ASP A 85 10.60 3.28 -18.87
C ASP A 85 11.94 3.10 -18.12
N ARG A 86 12.04 3.64 -16.89
CA ARG A 86 13.24 3.63 -16.03
C ARG A 86 13.10 2.76 -14.78
N VAL A 87 11.92 2.72 -14.17
CA VAL A 87 11.66 1.93 -12.96
C VAL A 87 11.32 0.49 -13.32
N LYS A 88 12.13 -0.46 -12.82
CA LYS A 88 11.99 -1.90 -13.12
C LYS A 88 11.53 -2.74 -11.93
N HIS A 89 11.42 -2.15 -10.74
CA HIS A 89 11.03 -2.82 -9.52
C HIS A 89 9.89 -2.05 -8.85
N TRP A 90 8.68 -2.60 -8.96
CA TRP A 90 7.45 -2.03 -8.40
C TRP A 90 6.98 -2.81 -7.19
N ILE A 91 6.54 -2.08 -6.17
CA ILE A 91 5.93 -2.59 -4.95
C ILE A 91 4.58 -1.88 -4.83
N THR A 92 3.46 -2.59 -4.88
CA THR A 92 2.14 -1.93 -4.84
C THR A 92 1.85 -1.32 -3.49
N PHE A 93 1.99 -2.10 -2.42
CA PHE A 93 1.66 -1.72 -1.05
C PHE A 93 2.85 -2.02 -0.15
N ASN A 94 3.07 -1.12 0.82
CA ASN A 94 3.87 -1.39 2.01
C ASN A 94 2.95 -1.85 3.14
N GLU A 95 3.25 -3.00 3.71
CA GLU A 95 2.73 -3.46 5.01
C GLU A 95 1.20 -3.35 5.13
N PRO A 96 0.44 -4.07 4.29
CA PRO A 96 -1.01 -3.97 4.27
C PRO A 96 -1.66 -4.44 5.58
N HIS A 97 -1.04 -5.40 6.28
CA HIS A 97 -1.52 -5.89 7.57
C HIS A 97 -1.40 -4.79 8.64
N ASN A 98 -0.19 -4.24 8.87
CA ASN A 98 -0.01 -3.12 9.80
C ASN A 98 -0.90 -1.93 9.46
N PHE A 99 -1.06 -1.57 8.17
CA PHE A 99 -1.95 -0.48 7.78
C PHE A 99 -3.41 -0.72 8.22
N ALA A 100 -3.94 -1.92 7.98
CA ALA A 100 -5.30 -2.28 8.36
C ALA A 100 -5.49 -2.31 9.88
N ILE A 101 -4.54 -2.90 10.62
CA ILE A 101 -4.60 -3.00 12.08
C ILE A 101 -4.41 -1.63 12.75
N GLU A 102 -3.36 -0.89 12.41
CA GLU A 102 -3.06 0.38 13.08
C GLU A 102 -4.05 1.49 12.68
N GLY A 103 -4.57 1.47 11.45
CA GLY A 103 -5.52 2.47 10.96
C GLY A 103 -6.98 2.22 11.33
N TYR A 104 -7.39 0.95 11.46
CA TYR A 104 -8.81 0.56 11.55
C TYR A 104 -9.16 -0.43 12.69
N ASP A 105 -8.17 -0.97 13.41
CA ASP A 105 -8.39 -1.71 14.67
C ASP A 105 -7.93 -0.91 15.89
N LEU A 106 -6.64 -0.61 15.97
CA LEU A 106 -6.05 0.14 17.08
C LEU A 106 -6.35 1.64 16.99
N GLY A 107 -6.51 2.17 15.78
CA GLY A 107 -6.79 3.58 15.51
C GLY A 107 -5.65 4.53 15.88
N ILE A 108 -4.41 4.04 15.91
CA ILE A 108 -3.21 4.82 16.26
C ILE A 108 -2.53 5.47 15.06
N GLN A 109 -2.84 5.01 13.84
CA GLN A 109 -2.44 5.63 12.58
C GLN A 109 -3.65 6.20 11.85
N ALA A 110 -3.42 7.09 10.89
CA ALA A 110 -4.50 7.60 10.04
C ALA A 110 -5.22 6.44 9.29
N PRO A 111 -6.56 6.49 9.15
CA PRO A 111 -7.46 7.60 9.54
C PRO A 111 -7.87 7.59 11.02
N GLY A 112 -7.38 6.66 11.84
CA GLY A 112 -7.58 6.65 13.28
C GLY A 112 -8.96 6.13 13.67
N ARG A 113 -9.38 5.00 13.09
CA ARG A 113 -10.67 4.36 13.33
C ARG A 113 -10.50 3.14 14.23
N CYS A 114 -11.39 2.99 15.21
CA CYS A 114 -11.34 1.89 16.17
C CYS A 114 -12.67 1.70 16.91
N SER A 115 -12.78 0.60 17.66
CA SER A 115 -13.80 0.43 18.72
C SER A 115 -13.19 0.29 20.11
N ILE A 116 -11.85 0.26 20.21
CA ILE A 116 -11.15 -0.05 21.46
C ILE A 116 -11.52 0.97 22.55
N LEU A 117 -11.73 0.44 23.77
CA LEU A 117 -12.16 1.20 24.95
C LEU A 117 -13.37 2.14 24.69
N SER A 118 -14.36 1.71 23.89
CA SER A 118 -15.53 2.55 23.58
C SER A 118 -15.18 3.90 22.95
N HIS A 119 -14.24 3.91 22.01
CA HIS A 119 -13.84 5.10 21.24
C HIS A 119 -13.08 6.17 22.05
N ILE A 120 -12.34 5.79 23.09
CA ILE A 120 -11.47 6.74 23.81
C ILE A 120 -10.37 7.31 22.89
N PHE A 121 -9.87 6.52 21.93
CA PHE A 121 -8.75 6.90 21.05
C PHE A 121 -9.13 7.32 19.64
N CYS A 122 -10.37 7.07 19.22
CA CYS A 122 -10.87 7.30 17.87
C CYS A 122 -12.27 7.90 17.93
N ARG A 123 -12.71 8.64 16.90
CA ARG A 123 -14.07 9.23 16.90
C ARG A 123 -15.15 8.25 16.48
N GLU A 124 -14.77 7.25 15.70
CA GLU A 124 -15.65 6.28 15.05
C GLU A 124 -14.84 5.05 14.62
N GLY A 125 -15.51 4.05 14.08
CA GLY A 125 -14.88 2.84 13.55
C GLY A 125 -15.47 1.55 14.10
N LYS A 126 -15.12 0.43 13.47
CA LYS A 126 -15.52 -0.90 13.91
C LYS A 126 -14.39 -1.91 13.77
N SER A 127 -13.58 -2.04 14.82
CA SER A 127 -12.39 -2.92 14.87
C SER A 127 -12.67 -4.36 14.46
N SER A 128 -13.88 -4.87 14.74
CA SER A 128 -14.25 -6.25 14.41
C SER A 128 -14.55 -6.48 12.92
N THR A 129 -14.60 -5.44 12.08
CA THR A 129 -15.00 -5.54 10.67
C THR A 129 -14.15 -4.71 9.72
N GLU A 130 -13.80 -3.48 10.08
CA GLU A 130 -13.15 -2.52 9.19
C GLU A 130 -11.75 -2.99 8.70
N PRO A 131 -10.87 -3.56 9.55
CA PRO A 131 -9.57 -4.07 9.08
C PRO A 131 -9.70 -5.10 7.95
N TYR A 132 -10.70 -5.98 8.03
CA TYR A 132 -10.94 -7.00 6.99
C TYR A 132 -11.45 -6.39 5.68
N VAL A 133 -12.33 -5.38 5.76
CA VAL A 133 -12.81 -4.65 4.56
C VAL A 133 -11.65 -3.94 3.87
N VAL A 134 -10.80 -3.28 4.65
CA VAL A 134 -9.60 -2.57 4.16
C VAL A 134 -8.62 -3.55 3.52
N ALA A 135 -8.28 -4.63 4.21
CA ALA A 135 -7.39 -5.67 3.68
C ALA A 135 -7.93 -6.27 2.38
N HIS A 136 -9.24 -6.52 2.30
CA HIS A 136 -9.89 -7.02 1.09
C HIS A 136 -9.73 -6.06 -0.09
N ASN A 137 -10.02 -4.77 0.10
CA ASN A 137 -9.88 -3.77 -0.95
C ASN A 137 -8.42 -3.55 -1.36
N ILE A 138 -7.47 -3.62 -0.43
CA ILE A 138 -6.03 -3.57 -0.75
C ILE A 138 -5.62 -4.74 -1.63
N LEU A 139 -6.04 -5.97 -1.32
CA LEU A 139 -5.73 -7.15 -2.12
C LEU A 139 -6.34 -7.07 -3.52
N LEU A 140 -7.57 -6.58 -3.65
CA LEU A 140 -8.21 -6.32 -4.95
C LEU A 140 -7.47 -5.24 -5.75
N ALA A 141 -7.07 -4.14 -5.11
CA ALA A 141 -6.30 -3.06 -5.72
C ALA A 141 -4.91 -3.53 -6.16
N HIS A 142 -4.25 -4.36 -5.34
CA HIS A 142 -2.99 -5.02 -5.71
C HIS A 142 -3.16 -5.88 -6.96
N ALA A 143 -4.17 -6.76 -6.97
CA ALA A 143 -4.45 -7.62 -8.12
C ALA A 143 -4.75 -6.79 -9.38
N GLY A 144 -5.57 -5.74 -9.28
CA GLY A 144 -5.88 -4.83 -10.38
C GLY A 144 -4.63 -4.16 -10.96
N ALA A 145 -3.75 -3.62 -10.10
CA ALA A 145 -2.50 -2.98 -10.52
C ALA A 145 -1.52 -4.00 -11.13
N PHE A 146 -1.40 -5.18 -10.53
CA PHE A 146 -0.57 -6.27 -11.04
C PHE A 146 -1.01 -6.71 -12.44
N HIS A 147 -2.31 -6.94 -12.64
CA HIS A 147 -2.85 -7.34 -13.93
C HIS A 147 -2.69 -6.24 -14.98
N THR A 148 -2.94 -4.98 -14.61
CA THR A 148 -2.72 -3.82 -15.47
C THR A 148 -1.26 -3.74 -15.92
N TYR A 149 -0.30 -3.86 -15.00
CA TYR A 149 1.13 -3.88 -15.32
C TYR A 149 1.48 -5.03 -16.28
N LYS A 150 1.04 -6.25 -15.94
CA LYS A 150 1.35 -7.47 -16.70
C LYS A 150 0.80 -7.41 -18.13
N GLN A 151 -0.40 -6.87 -18.32
CA GLN A 151 -1.08 -6.85 -19.62
C GLN A 151 -0.61 -5.71 -20.52
N HIS A 152 -0.36 -4.53 -19.96
CA HIS A 152 -0.16 -3.32 -20.75
C HIS A 152 1.28 -2.80 -20.76
N PHE A 153 2.09 -3.11 -19.74
CA PHE A 153 3.39 -2.46 -19.55
C PHE A 153 4.57 -3.43 -19.54
N LYS A 154 4.39 -4.64 -18.99
CA LYS A 154 5.47 -5.60 -18.76
C LYS A 154 6.26 -5.96 -20.01
N LYS A 155 5.59 -6.11 -21.17
CA LYS A 155 6.25 -6.49 -22.43
C LYS A 155 7.27 -5.45 -22.89
N GLU A 156 6.93 -4.16 -22.75
CA GLU A 156 7.76 -3.05 -23.23
C GLU A 156 8.76 -2.62 -22.16
N GLN A 157 8.33 -2.59 -20.90
CA GLN A 157 9.13 -2.07 -19.80
C GLN A 157 10.04 -3.11 -19.16
N GLY A 158 9.70 -4.40 -19.22
CA GLY A 158 10.54 -5.49 -18.73
C GLY A 158 10.71 -5.58 -17.20
N GLY A 159 9.92 -4.84 -16.43
CA GLY A 159 10.03 -4.82 -14.96
C GLY A 159 9.29 -5.96 -14.25
N ILE A 160 9.45 -5.96 -12.93
CA ILE A 160 8.77 -6.84 -11.99
C ILE A 160 7.92 -6.01 -11.02
N ILE A 161 6.84 -6.62 -10.55
CA ILE A 161 5.88 -6.01 -9.63
C ILE A 161 5.52 -7.02 -8.54
N GLY A 162 5.46 -6.55 -7.30
CA GLY A 162 5.11 -7.34 -6.13
C GLY A 162 4.49 -6.47 -5.02
N ILE A 163 4.49 -7.01 -3.81
CA ILE A 163 3.97 -6.38 -2.59
C ILE A 163 4.99 -6.59 -1.46
N ALA A 164 5.11 -5.63 -0.54
CA ALA A 164 5.95 -5.75 0.65
C ALA A 164 5.05 -6.01 1.86
N LEU A 165 5.24 -7.15 2.51
CA LEU A 165 4.46 -7.59 3.67
C LEU A 165 5.31 -7.40 4.94
N ASP A 166 4.70 -6.85 5.99
CA ASP A 166 5.22 -6.91 7.35
C ASP A 166 5.06 -8.31 7.91
N SER A 167 5.98 -8.71 8.79
CA SER A 167 5.81 -9.94 9.56
C SER A 167 6.67 -9.91 10.81
N LYS A 168 6.04 -10.15 11.95
CA LYS A 168 6.68 -10.68 13.15
C LYS A 168 6.77 -12.20 13.05
N TRP A 169 7.87 -12.74 13.57
CA TRP A 169 8.02 -14.17 13.77
C TRP A 169 7.50 -14.56 15.17
N TYR A 170 6.57 -15.50 15.22
CA TYR A 170 5.98 -16.00 16.47
C TYR A 170 6.52 -17.40 16.77
N GLU A 171 7.00 -17.58 18.00
CA GLU A 171 7.40 -18.88 18.54
C GLU A 171 6.39 -19.34 19.61
N PRO A 172 6.17 -20.66 19.74
CA PRO A 172 5.35 -21.20 20.83
C PRO A 172 5.92 -20.77 22.19
N LEU A 173 5.04 -20.43 23.14
CA LEU A 173 5.47 -20.05 24.49
C LEU A 173 6.04 -21.25 25.27
N SER A 174 5.55 -22.46 24.99
CA SER A 174 6.01 -23.73 25.55
C SER A 174 5.79 -24.89 24.57
N ASP A 175 6.21 -26.09 24.96
CA ASP A 175 6.12 -27.30 24.13
C ASP A 175 4.72 -27.97 24.15
N VAL A 176 3.70 -27.32 24.72
CA VAL A 176 2.33 -27.85 24.67
C VAL A 176 1.70 -27.57 23.30
N ASP A 177 0.81 -28.47 22.87
CA ASP A 177 0.19 -28.39 21.54
C ASP A 177 -0.58 -27.07 21.36
N GLU A 178 -1.23 -26.57 22.42
CA GLU A 178 -2.00 -25.33 22.37
C GLU A 178 -1.16 -24.10 22.03
N ASP A 179 0.07 -24.02 22.52
CA ASP A 179 0.99 -22.91 22.25
C ASP A 179 1.57 -23.01 20.82
N THR A 180 1.78 -24.23 20.34
CA THR A 180 2.19 -24.49 18.95
C THR A 180 1.11 -24.04 17.98
N GLU A 181 -0.15 -24.40 18.25
CA GLU A 181 -1.28 -23.93 17.46
C GLU A 181 -1.50 -22.42 17.58
N ALA A 182 -1.26 -21.83 18.76
CA ALA A 182 -1.39 -20.38 18.95
C ALA A 182 -0.35 -19.61 18.14
N ALA A 183 0.91 -20.04 18.13
CA ALA A 183 1.94 -19.44 17.30
C ALA A 183 1.61 -19.56 15.80
N ALA A 184 1.11 -20.72 15.36
CA ALA A 184 0.65 -20.89 13.98
C ALA A 184 -0.50 -19.94 13.62
N ARG A 185 -1.53 -19.81 14.46
CA ARG A 185 -2.63 -18.84 14.25
C ARG A 185 -2.12 -17.40 14.23
N ALA A 186 -1.15 -17.05 15.07
CA ALA A 186 -0.56 -15.71 15.05
C ALA A 186 0.17 -15.44 13.74
N MET A 187 0.92 -16.43 13.21
CA MET A 187 1.54 -16.34 11.88
C MET A 187 0.50 -16.21 10.76
N ASP A 188 -0.61 -16.96 10.83
CA ASP A 188 -1.69 -16.89 9.83
C ASP A 188 -2.33 -15.50 9.80
N PHE A 189 -2.55 -14.86 10.96
CA PHE A 189 -3.13 -13.51 11.02
C PHE A 189 -2.13 -12.41 10.66
N GLU A 190 -0.83 -12.62 10.90
CA GLU A 190 0.21 -11.63 10.60
C GLU A 190 0.63 -11.65 9.11
N LEU A 191 0.79 -12.83 8.51
CA LEU A 191 1.39 -13.00 7.17
C LEU A 191 0.53 -13.80 6.16
N GLY A 192 -0.43 -14.60 6.63
CA GLY A 192 -1.14 -15.63 5.86
C GLY A 192 -2.07 -15.15 4.76
#